data_AF-A0A8X6XX64-F1
#
_entry.id   AF-A0A8X6XX64-F1
#
_cell.length_a   1.000
_cell.length_b   1.000
_cell.length_c   1.000
_cell.angle_alpha   90.00
_cell.angle_beta   90.00
_cell.angle_gamma   90.00
#
_symmetry.space_group_name_H-M   'P 1'
#
loop_
_entity.id
_entity.type
_entity.pdbx_description
1 polymer ?
#
loop_
_entity_poly.entity_id
_entity_poly.type
_entity_poly.pdbx_seq_one_letter_code
_entity_poly.pdbx_strand_id
1 'polypeptide(L)'
;MSMSNECSSERNERLQLDRIRHSLLRSQKSQESREQRLENDPIQHAVSQSLESDDSREQRLENDQSDDSREQRLENDRIRHTASRSIESDDSREQRLEHDRIRDAVSRTVELSDSREQRLESDRRRHQKQREFESQEQHNIRVTEQCDRYHESQGQRIERLVQLRENGSVIRQAETNFDRERHLFTSRQTTSALRYIESEENRRQRLNNNKIRTNRRNIAWREKYNSDFNYDAQINYSDASDIGHMNVWCNYCKALRWKDESKNLFSGKMLDLFSSHEQ
;
A
#
# COMPACT_ATOMS: atom_id res chain seq x y z
N MET A 1 -15.77 68.81 -3.96
CA MET A 1 -14.35 68.60 -3.58
C MET A 1 -13.63 68.12 -4.84
N SER A 2 -12.65 68.88 -5.32
CA SER A 2 -11.92 68.62 -6.57
C SER A 2 -11.12 67.33 -6.49
N MET A 3 -11.36 66.39 -7.42
CA MET A 3 -10.66 65.09 -7.52
C MET A 3 -9.26 65.18 -8.18
N SER A 4 -8.67 66.37 -8.24
CA SER A 4 -7.53 66.64 -9.14
C SER A 4 -6.15 66.42 -8.53
N ASN A 5 -6.04 66.08 -7.23
CA ASN A 5 -4.77 65.97 -6.48
C ASN A 5 -4.62 64.66 -5.68
N GLU A 6 -5.32 63.58 -6.05
CA GLU A 6 -5.25 62.29 -5.34
C GLU A 6 -3.95 61.54 -5.70
N CYS A 7 -3.17 61.10 -4.71
CA CYS A 7 -1.96 60.30 -4.95
C CYS A 7 -2.31 58.86 -5.36
N SER A 8 -1.44 58.17 -6.11
CA SER A 8 -1.67 56.78 -6.58
C SER A 8 -1.98 55.80 -5.44
N SER A 9 -1.35 56.00 -4.27
CA SER A 9 -1.61 55.19 -3.06
C SER A 9 -3.03 55.41 -2.53
N GLU A 10 -3.45 56.67 -2.38
CA GLU A 10 -4.78 57.05 -1.88
C GLU A 10 -5.88 56.58 -2.83
N ARG A 11 -5.64 56.68 -4.14
CA ARG A 11 -6.55 56.14 -5.16
C ARG A 11 -6.70 54.62 -5.05
N ASN A 12 -5.61 53.89 -4.83
CA ASN A 12 -5.66 52.43 -4.68
C ASN A 12 -6.40 52.02 -3.40
N GLU A 13 -6.16 52.72 -2.28
CA GLU A 13 -6.90 52.48 -1.03
C GLU A 13 -8.39 52.76 -1.19
N ARG A 14 -8.77 53.86 -1.84
CA ARG A 14 -10.17 54.17 -2.14
C ARG A 14 -10.81 53.08 -2.99
N LEU A 15 -10.13 52.62 -4.04
CA LEU A 15 -10.63 51.54 -4.91
C LEU A 15 -10.76 50.21 -4.14
N GLN A 16 -9.86 49.90 -3.21
CA GLN A 16 -9.97 48.71 -2.36
C GLN A 16 -11.17 48.81 -1.41
N LEU A 17 -11.36 49.97 -0.77
CA LEU A 17 -12.52 50.22 0.07
C LEU A 17 -13.83 50.13 -0.70
N ASP A 18 -13.89 50.67 -1.92
CA ASP A 18 -15.06 50.56 -2.79
C ASP A 18 -15.35 49.10 -3.18
N ARG A 19 -14.31 48.30 -3.48
CA ARG A 19 -14.47 46.85 -3.75
C ARG A 19 -15.05 46.12 -2.54
N ILE A 20 -14.54 46.39 -1.34
CA ILE A 20 -15.01 45.78 -0.08
C ILE A 20 -16.47 46.19 0.18
N ARG A 21 -16.78 47.48 0.03
CA ARG A 21 -18.13 48.02 0.21
C ARG A 21 -19.11 47.39 -0.76
N HIS A 22 -18.76 47.29 -2.04
CA HIS A 22 -19.60 46.63 -3.04
C HIS A 22 -19.75 45.13 -2.79
N SER A 23 -18.72 44.44 -2.30
CA SER A 23 -18.80 43.03 -1.89
C SER A 23 -19.82 42.83 -0.76
N LEU A 24 -19.75 43.65 0.29
CA LEU A 24 -20.68 43.63 1.42
C LEU A 24 -22.13 43.96 1.00
N LEU A 25 -22.31 44.98 0.16
CA LEU A 25 -23.63 45.32 -0.36
C LEU A 25 -24.21 44.19 -1.25
N ARG A 26 -23.35 43.41 -1.92
CA ARG A 26 -23.77 42.25 -2.72
C ARG A 26 -24.15 41.06 -1.87
N SER A 27 -23.50 40.83 -0.72
CA SER A 27 -23.84 39.73 0.18
C SER A 27 -25.11 39.98 1.00
N GLN A 28 -25.49 41.24 1.21
CA GLN A 28 -26.68 41.64 1.97
C GLN A 28 -27.93 41.88 1.10
N LYS A 29 -27.83 41.78 -0.23
CA LYS A 29 -28.97 42.01 -1.13
C LYS A 29 -30.02 40.89 -1.01
N SER A 30 -31.30 41.28 -1.15
CA SER A 30 -32.39 40.31 -1.29
C SER A 30 -32.23 39.48 -2.56
N GLN A 31 -32.83 38.29 -2.55
CA GLN A 31 -32.78 37.37 -3.69
C GLN A 31 -33.36 37.99 -4.97
N GLU A 32 -34.47 38.72 -4.87
CA GLU A 32 -35.11 39.42 -5.99
C GLU A 32 -34.21 40.51 -6.60
N SER A 33 -33.52 41.29 -5.77
CA SER A 33 -32.54 42.29 -6.24
C SER A 33 -31.28 41.66 -6.84
N ARG A 34 -30.96 40.41 -6.47
CA ARG A 34 -29.87 39.65 -7.08
C ARG A 34 -30.27 39.12 -8.45
N GLU A 35 -31.47 38.58 -8.59
CA GLU A 35 -32.03 38.07 -9.84
C GLU A 35 -32.20 39.19 -10.87
N GLN A 36 -32.80 40.32 -10.49
CA GLN A 36 -32.90 41.50 -11.37
C GLN A 36 -31.53 41.99 -11.86
N ARG A 37 -30.49 41.91 -11.02
CA ARG A 37 -29.13 42.28 -11.45
C ARG A 37 -28.55 41.26 -12.43
N LEU A 38 -28.71 39.97 -12.17
CA LEU A 38 -28.23 38.92 -13.06
C LEU A 38 -28.93 38.94 -14.42
N GLU A 39 -30.17 39.42 -14.47
CA GLU A 39 -30.93 39.63 -15.71
C GLU A 39 -30.50 40.92 -16.42
N ASN A 40 -30.27 42.01 -15.68
CA ASN A 40 -29.91 43.31 -16.27
C ASN A 40 -28.43 43.43 -16.68
N ASP A 41 -27.49 42.82 -15.95
CA ASP A 41 -26.05 42.92 -16.22
C ASP A 41 -25.70 42.44 -17.66
N PRO A 42 -26.21 41.31 -18.17
CA PRO A 42 -26.00 40.88 -19.56
C PRO A 42 -26.59 41.86 -20.59
N ILE A 43 -27.77 42.42 -20.31
CA ILE A 43 -28.46 43.36 -21.21
C ILE A 43 -27.65 44.66 -21.31
N GLN A 44 -27.20 45.20 -20.18
CA GLN A 44 -26.38 46.42 -20.13
C GLN A 44 -25.03 46.19 -20.82
N HIS A 45 -24.43 45.01 -20.64
CA HIS A 45 -23.19 44.65 -21.33
C HIS A 45 -23.39 44.53 -22.84
N ALA A 46 -24.46 43.88 -23.29
CA ALA A 46 -24.81 43.77 -24.71
C ALA A 46 -25.10 45.14 -25.34
N VAL A 47 -25.82 46.01 -24.65
CA VAL A 47 -26.08 47.38 -25.10
C VAL A 47 -24.78 48.19 -25.20
N SER A 48 -23.90 48.08 -24.20
CA SER A 48 -22.60 48.75 -24.21
C SER A 48 -21.71 48.28 -25.37
N GLN A 49 -21.73 46.98 -25.68
CA GLN A 49 -21.04 46.41 -26.85
C GLN A 49 -21.66 46.86 -28.18
N SER A 50 -22.99 47.04 -28.24
CA SER A 50 -23.67 47.49 -29.47
C SER A 50 -23.47 48.98 -29.78
N LEU A 51 -23.13 49.78 -28.77
CA LEU A 51 -22.87 51.22 -28.88
C LEU A 51 -21.37 51.54 -28.98
N GLU A 52 -20.52 50.51 -28.95
CA GLU A 52 -19.08 50.65 -29.08
C GLU A 52 -18.70 51.07 -30.51
N SER A 53 -17.72 51.98 -30.64
CA SER A 53 -17.20 52.35 -31.96
C SER A 53 -16.36 51.22 -32.56
N ASP A 54 -16.29 51.14 -33.89
CA ASP A 54 -15.47 50.14 -34.58
C ASP A 54 -13.98 50.23 -34.15
N ASP A 55 -13.43 51.43 -33.96
CA ASP A 55 -12.06 51.62 -33.45
C ASP A 55 -11.86 51.04 -32.03
N SER A 56 -12.85 51.22 -31.14
CA SER A 56 -12.79 50.70 -29.77
C SER A 56 -12.90 49.17 -29.76
N ARG A 57 -13.74 48.65 -30.66
CA ARG A 57 -13.92 47.22 -30.87
C ARG A 57 -12.65 46.57 -31.43
N GLU A 58 -12.01 47.18 -32.41
CA GLU A 58 -10.74 46.71 -32.97
C GLU A 58 -9.63 46.73 -31.93
N GLN A 59 -9.47 47.81 -31.16
CA GLN A 59 -8.50 47.86 -30.07
C GLN A 59 -8.76 46.80 -29.00
N ARG A 60 -10.02 46.51 -28.65
CA ARG A 60 -10.32 45.45 -27.69
C ARG A 60 -9.97 44.07 -28.23
N LEU A 61 -10.27 43.79 -29.50
CA LEU A 61 -9.93 42.52 -30.15
C LEU A 61 -8.42 42.35 -30.32
N GLU A 62 -7.70 43.40 -30.68
CA GLU A 62 -6.24 43.39 -30.79
C GLU A 62 -5.59 43.16 -29.41
N ASN A 63 -6.11 43.80 -28.36
CA ASN A 63 -5.69 43.53 -26.99
C ASN A 63 -6.02 42.11 -26.53
N ASP A 64 -7.14 41.52 -26.94
CA ASP A 64 -7.52 40.15 -26.57
C ASP A 64 -6.74 39.07 -27.34
N GLN A 65 -6.22 39.40 -28.53
CA GLN A 65 -5.43 38.49 -29.38
C GLN A 65 -3.92 38.64 -29.24
N SER A 66 -3.42 39.70 -28.59
CA SER A 66 -2.00 39.84 -28.30
C SER A 66 -1.49 38.71 -27.38
N ASP A 67 -0.36 38.11 -27.74
CA ASP A 67 0.31 37.09 -26.94
C ASP A 67 0.67 37.64 -25.53
N ASP A 68 0.99 38.93 -25.42
CA ASP A 68 1.30 39.56 -24.14
C ASP A 68 0.08 39.62 -23.21
N SER A 69 -1.09 39.99 -23.74
CA SER A 69 -2.33 40.01 -22.99
C SER A 69 -2.80 38.61 -22.61
N ARG A 70 -2.57 37.63 -23.49
CA ARG A 70 -2.82 36.21 -23.19
C ARG A 70 -1.92 35.72 -22.06
N GLU A 71 -0.63 36.01 -22.11
CA GLU A 71 0.30 35.59 -21.06
C GLU A 71 -0.02 36.29 -19.73
N GLN A 72 -0.37 37.58 -19.75
CA GLN A 72 -0.82 38.29 -18.54
C GLN A 72 -2.08 37.65 -17.93
N ARG A 73 -3.03 37.21 -18.75
CA ARG A 73 -4.22 36.50 -18.25
C ARG A 73 -3.85 35.15 -17.63
N LEU A 74 -3.01 34.37 -18.31
CA LEU A 74 -2.53 33.08 -17.79
C LEU A 74 -1.75 33.25 -16.49
N GLU A 75 -0.92 34.28 -16.39
CA GLU A 75 -0.15 34.59 -15.18
C GLU A 75 -1.07 34.99 -14.03
N ASN A 76 -2.08 35.83 -14.28
CA ASN A 76 -3.09 36.16 -13.29
C ASN A 76 -3.86 34.91 -12.80
N ASP A 77 -4.17 33.97 -13.70
CA ASP A 77 -4.85 32.72 -13.35
C ASP A 77 -3.92 31.79 -12.54
N ARG A 78 -2.63 31.71 -12.89
CA ARG A 78 -1.61 31.00 -12.08
C ARG A 78 -1.53 31.58 -10.68
N ILE A 79 -1.45 32.91 -10.54
CA ILE A 79 -1.40 33.62 -9.24
C ILE A 79 -2.66 33.33 -8.41
N ARG A 80 -3.84 33.39 -9.03
CA ARG A 80 -5.10 33.06 -8.33
C ARG A 80 -5.12 31.61 -7.86
N HIS A 81 -4.66 30.67 -8.69
CA HIS A 81 -4.59 29.27 -8.32
C HIS A 81 -3.57 29.00 -7.21
N THR A 82 -2.39 29.61 -7.25
CA THR A 82 -1.38 29.45 -6.20
C THR A 82 -1.86 30.06 -4.88
N ALA A 83 -2.46 31.25 -4.92
CA ALA A 83 -3.08 31.87 -3.75
C ALA A 83 -4.19 30.98 -3.17
N SER A 84 -5.09 30.46 -4.01
CA SER A 84 -6.16 29.56 -3.58
C SER A 84 -5.62 28.26 -2.96
N ARG A 85 -4.55 27.67 -3.53
CA ARG A 85 -3.89 26.48 -2.98
C ARG A 85 -3.16 26.75 -1.66
N SER A 86 -2.66 27.98 -1.46
CA SER A 86 -1.92 28.34 -0.24
C SER A 86 -2.82 28.53 1.00
N ILE A 87 -4.11 28.83 0.78
CA ILE A 87 -5.12 28.98 1.84
C ILE A 87 -6.07 27.79 1.94
N GLU A 88 -5.82 26.73 1.16
CA GLU A 88 -6.62 25.51 1.15
C GLU A 88 -6.51 24.78 2.50
N SER A 89 -7.63 24.33 3.05
CA SER A 89 -7.63 23.49 4.25
C SER A 89 -7.17 22.06 3.93
N ASP A 90 -6.65 21.33 4.91
CA ASP A 90 -6.21 19.94 4.71
C ASP A 90 -7.34 19.04 4.18
N ASP A 91 -8.58 19.22 4.67
CA ASP A 91 -9.74 18.46 4.20
C ASP A 91 -10.07 18.78 2.73
N SER A 92 -10.05 20.05 2.35
CA SER A 92 -10.26 20.47 0.96
C SER A 92 -9.16 19.94 0.04
N ARG A 93 -7.91 19.95 0.53
CA ARG A 93 -6.74 19.42 -0.17
C ARG A 93 -6.89 17.92 -0.40
N GLU A 94 -7.30 17.16 0.61
CA GLU A 94 -7.48 15.71 0.46
C GLU A 94 -8.64 15.39 -0.48
N GLN A 95 -9.78 16.10 -0.39
CA GLN A 95 -10.88 15.93 -1.33
C GLN A 95 -10.47 16.20 -2.78
N ARG A 96 -9.70 17.26 -3.01
CA ARG A 96 -9.18 17.57 -4.35
C ARG A 96 -8.23 16.49 -4.86
N LEU A 97 -7.29 16.04 -4.02
CA LEU A 97 -6.35 14.97 -4.37
C LEU A 97 -7.09 13.66 -4.63
N GLU A 98 -8.11 13.33 -3.86
CA GLU A 98 -8.93 12.13 -4.06
C GLU A 98 -9.69 12.20 -5.38
N HIS A 99 -10.29 13.35 -5.69
CA HIS A 99 -10.94 13.56 -6.98
C HIS A 99 -9.96 13.44 -8.15
N ASP A 100 -8.71 13.90 -8.01
CA ASP A 100 -7.66 13.72 -9.01
C ASP A 100 -7.24 12.24 -9.15
N ARG A 101 -7.06 11.51 -8.02
CA ARG A 101 -6.78 10.07 -8.03
C ARG A 101 -7.88 9.27 -8.72
N ILE A 102 -9.15 9.56 -8.44
CA ILE A 102 -10.30 8.90 -9.06
C ILE A 102 -10.32 9.17 -10.56
N ARG A 103 -10.12 10.42 -10.98
CA ARG A 103 -10.10 10.80 -12.40
C ARG A 103 -8.99 10.07 -13.16
N ASP A 104 -7.79 9.99 -12.57
CA ASP A 104 -6.67 9.26 -13.14
C ASP A 104 -6.94 7.75 -13.20
N ALA A 105 -7.53 7.18 -12.15
CA ALA A 105 -7.89 5.77 -12.13
C ALA A 105 -8.90 5.44 -13.23
N VAL A 106 -9.98 6.22 -13.34
CA VAL A 106 -10.99 6.06 -14.40
C VAL A 106 -10.35 6.18 -15.77
N SER A 107 -9.53 7.21 -15.99
CA SER A 107 -8.83 7.42 -17.28
C SER A 107 -7.95 6.23 -17.65
N ARG A 108 -7.28 5.60 -16.68
CA ARG A 108 -6.48 4.39 -16.90
C ARG A 108 -7.31 3.15 -17.21
N THR A 109 -8.52 3.03 -16.67
CA THR A 109 -9.38 1.85 -16.93
C THR A 109 -9.95 1.83 -18.35
N VAL A 110 -10.15 2.99 -18.96
CA VAL A 110 -10.69 3.14 -20.32
C VAL A 110 -9.59 3.39 -21.37
N GLU A 111 -8.32 3.34 -20.96
CA GLU A 111 -7.16 3.60 -21.82
C GLU A 111 -7.03 2.50 -22.88
N LEU A 112 -6.95 2.91 -24.15
CA LEU A 112 -6.67 1.99 -25.27
C LEU A 112 -5.22 1.50 -25.21
N SER A 113 -4.96 0.32 -25.77
CA SER A 113 -3.62 -0.30 -25.75
C SER A 113 -2.53 0.61 -26.33
N ASP A 114 -2.81 1.30 -27.44
CA ASP A 114 -1.84 2.19 -28.09
C ASP A 114 -1.55 3.44 -27.24
N SER A 115 -2.60 4.03 -26.65
CA SER A 115 -2.46 5.15 -25.72
C SER A 115 -1.66 4.76 -24.47
N ARG A 116 -1.90 3.55 -23.96
CA ARG A 116 -1.14 2.98 -22.84
C ARG A 116 0.34 2.83 -23.18
N GLU A 117 0.68 2.30 -24.35
CA GLU A 117 2.08 2.15 -24.74
C GLU A 117 2.75 3.52 -24.93
N GLN A 118 2.08 4.49 -25.56
CA GLN A 118 2.60 5.85 -25.70
C GLN A 118 2.85 6.54 -24.35
N ARG A 119 1.95 6.34 -23.39
CA ARG A 119 2.12 6.87 -22.03
C ARG A 119 3.31 6.20 -21.32
N LEU A 120 3.42 4.88 -21.39
CA LEU A 120 4.54 4.13 -20.81
C LEU A 120 5.87 4.54 -21.45
N GLU A 121 5.91 4.71 -22.76
CA GLU A 121 7.11 5.19 -23.47
C GLU A 121 7.48 6.62 -23.05
N SER A 122 6.48 7.49 -22.90
CA SER A 122 6.68 8.83 -22.38
C SER A 122 7.23 8.82 -20.94
N ASP A 123 6.76 7.91 -20.09
CA ASP A 123 7.25 7.71 -18.73
C ASP A 123 8.70 7.21 -18.73
N ARG A 124 9.03 6.20 -19.56
CA ARG A 124 10.41 5.70 -19.74
C ARG A 124 11.36 6.83 -20.15
N ARG A 125 10.98 7.61 -21.17
CA ARG A 125 11.77 8.74 -21.67
C ARG A 125 11.94 9.84 -20.62
N ARG A 126 10.90 10.15 -19.84
CA ARG A 126 11.00 11.11 -18.73
C ARG A 126 11.99 10.64 -17.68
N HIS A 127 11.91 9.37 -17.26
CA HIS A 127 12.87 8.81 -16.30
C HIS A 127 14.30 8.79 -16.85
N GLN A 128 14.49 8.47 -18.13
CA GLN A 128 15.79 8.52 -18.76
C GLN A 128 16.37 9.95 -18.70
N LYS A 129 15.61 10.95 -19.12
CA LYS A 129 16.05 12.36 -19.05
C LYS A 129 16.34 12.80 -17.62
N GLN A 130 15.50 12.40 -16.66
CA GLN A 130 15.73 12.70 -15.25
C GLN A 130 17.07 12.12 -14.77
N ARG A 131 17.44 10.91 -15.21
CA ARG A 131 18.74 10.30 -14.91
C ARG A 131 19.91 11.00 -15.60
N GLU A 132 19.71 11.50 -16.82
CA GLU A 132 20.75 12.23 -17.57
C GLU A 132 21.10 13.58 -16.90
N PHE A 133 20.12 14.24 -16.27
CA PHE A 133 20.30 15.50 -15.55
C PHE A 133 20.43 15.34 -14.03
N GLU A 134 20.51 14.11 -13.54
CA GLU A 134 20.65 13.80 -12.12
C GLU A 134 22.00 14.34 -11.61
N SER A 135 22.00 15.08 -10.49
CA SER A 135 23.27 15.50 -9.87
C SER A 135 23.99 14.28 -9.26
N GLN A 136 25.31 14.38 -9.04
CA GLN A 136 26.05 13.30 -8.41
C GLN A 136 25.51 12.93 -7.02
N GLU A 137 25.02 13.92 -6.26
CA GLU A 137 24.40 13.71 -4.96
C GLU A 137 23.07 12.97 -5.07
N GLN A 138 22.19 13.37 -6.00
CA GLN A 138 20.93 12.67 -6.26
C GLN A 138 21.16 11.24 -6.75
N HIS A 139 22.16 11.06 -7.62
CA HIS A 139 22.58 9.75 -8.09
C HIS A 139 23.04 8.88 -6.92
N ASN A 140 23.88 9.43 -6.05
CA ASN A 140 24.35 8.73 -4.86
C ASN A 140 23.18 8.36 -3.95
N ILE A 141 22.24 9.27 -3.66
CA ILE A 141 21.05 8.97 -2.84
C ILE A 141 20.22 7.84 -3.44
N ARG A 142 19.90 7.90 -4.73
CA ARG A 142 19.12 6.86 -5.42
C ARG A 142 19.84 5.52 -5.43
N VAL A 143 21.15 5.54 -5.65
CA VAL A 143 21.98 4.33 -5.62
C VAL A 143 22.13 3.81 -4.20
N THR A 144 22.27 4.66 -3.18
CA THR A 144 22.31 4.24 -1.77
C THR A 144 20.99 3.67 -1.34
N GLU A 145 19.84 4.26 -1.66
CA GLU A 145 18.52 3.66 -1.39
C GLU A 145 18.37 2.28 -2.06
N GLN A 146 18.98 2.11 -3.24
CA GLN A 146 19.06 0.83 -3.93
C GLN A 146 20.08 -0.14 -3.30
N CYS A 147 21.18 0.38 -2.77
CA CYS A 147 22.31 -0.32 -2.14
C CYS A 147 22.11 -0.59 -0.64
N ASP A 148 21.18 0.06 0.05
CA ASP A 148 20.80 -0.27 1.43
C ASP A 148 20.22 -1.68 1.50
N ARG A 149 19.70 -2.19 0.38
CA ARG A 149 19.40 -3.62 0.19
C ARG A 149 20.63 -4.53 0.11
N TYR A 150 21.77 -4.00 -0.34
CA TYR A 150 23.05 -4.71 -0.48
C TYR A 150 23.93 -4.61 0.78
N HIS A 151 23.90 -3.47 1.49
CA HIS A 151 24.60 -3.23 2.76
C HIS A 151 23.74 -3.50 3.99
N GLU A 152 22.57 -4.11 3.80
CA GLU A 152 21.63 -4.52 4.85
C GLU A 152 22.37 -5.28 5.97
N SER A 153 22.34 -4.75 7.19
CA SER A 153 22.86 -5.48 8.35
C SER A 153 22.04 -6.75 8.60
N GLN A 154 22.63 -7.75 9.27
CA GLN A 154 21.90 -8.99 9.58
C GLN A 154 20.60 -8.73 10.37
N GLY A 155 20.59 -7.75 11.26
CA GLY A 155 19.38 -7.35 12.00
C GLY A 155 18.28 -6.79 11.10
N GLN A 156 18.63 -5.82 10.24
CA GLN A 156 17.69 -5.25 9.26
C GLN A 156 17.16 -6.31 8.29
N ARG A 157 18.01 -7.24 7.87
CA ARG A 157 17.62 -8.37 7.01
C ARG A 157 16.60 -9.27 7.68
N ILE A 158 16.83 -9.62 8.95
CA ILE A 158 15.90 -10.46 9.71
C ILE A 158 14.56 -9.73 9.84
N GLU A 159 14.58 -8.45 10.22
CA GLU A 159 13.38 -7.64 10.38
C GLU A 159 12.56 -7.57 9.08
N ARG A 160 13.20 -7.24 7.94
CA ARG A 160 12.53 -7.21 6.64
C ARG A 160 11.94 -8.57 6.26
N LEU A 161 12.64 -9.68 6.53
CA LEU A 161 12.14 -11.02 6.23
C LEU A 161 10.94 -11.40 7.12
N VAL A 162 10.93 -10.95 8.38
CA VAL A 162 9.77 -11.10 9.28
C VAL A 162 8.59 -10.31 8.74
N GLN A 163 8.77 -9.03 8.40
CA GLN A 163 7.71 -8.20 7.80
C GLN A 163 7.17 -8.80 6.50
N LEU A 164 8.04 -9.32 5.62
CA LEU A 164 7.61 -9.99 4.39
C LEU A 164 6.81 -11.27 4.67
N ARG A 165 7.17 -12.04 5.70
CA ARG A 165 6.41 -13.22 6.13
C ARG A 165 5.04 -12.82 6.66
N GLU A 166 4.98 -11.80 7.51
CA GLU A 166 3.74 -11.28 8.10
C GLU A 166 2.80 -10.75 7.02
N ASN A 167 3.29 -9.88 6.14
CA ASN A 167 2.53 -9.37 4.99
C ASN A 167 2.03 -10.51 4.11
N GLY A 168 2.88 -11.50 3.81
CA GLY A 168 2.47 -12.67 3.05
C GLY A 168 1.42 -13.52 3.77
N SER A 169 1.42 -13.55 5.11
CA SER A 169 0.39 -14.22 5.90
C SER A 169 -0.93 -13.47 5.85
N VAL A 170 -0.90 -12.14 6.00
CA VAL A 170 -2.08 -11.27 5.91
C VAL A 170 -2.74 -11.41 4.54
N ILE A 171 -1.95 -11.35 3.47
CA ILE A 171 -2.45 -11.54 2.10
C ILE A 171 -3.11 -12.91 1.96
N ARG A 172 -2.44 -14.00 2.39
CA ARG A 172 -3.00 -15.36 2.31
C ARG A 172 -4.27 -15.57 3.14
N GLN A 173 -4.43 -14.83 4.24
CA GLN A 173 -5.65 -14.88 5.07
C GLN A 173 -6.81 -14.12 4.43
N ALA A 174 -6.51 -13.05 3.69
CA ALA A 174 -7.49 -12.24 2.96
C ALA A 174 -7.81 -12.78 1.55
N GLU A 175 -7.06 -13.77 1.06
CA GLU A 175 -7.25 -14.35 -0.28
C GLU A 175 -8.63 -14.99 -0.45
N THR A 176 -9.27 -14.70 -1.60
CA THR A 176 -10.49 -15.40 -2.00
C THR A 176 -10.16 -16.83 -2.48
N ASN A 177 -11.15 -17.72 -2.53
CA ASN A 177 -10.96 -19.07 -3.07
C ASN A 177 -10.45 -19.04 -4.52
N PHE A 178 -10.92 -18.09 -5.33
CA PHE A 178 -10.47 -17.94 -6.72
C PHE A 178 -8.98 -17.56 -6.80
N ASP A 179 -8.55 -16.59 -5.99
CA ASP A 179 -7.15 -16.16 -5.93
C ASP A 179 -6.25 -17.31 -5.45
N ARG A 180 -6.71 -18.06 -4.45
CA ARG A 180 -6.01 -19.23 -3.94
C ARG A 180 -5.84 -20.31 -5.01
N GLU A 181 -6.90 -20.65 -5.74
CA GLU A 181 -6.84 -21.65 -6.82
C GLU A 181 -5.89 -21.21 -7.93
N ARG A 182 -5.97 -19.95 -8.36
CA ARG A 182 -5.08 -19.37 -9.35
C ARG A 182 -3.61 -19.40 -8.91
N HIS A 183 -3.32 -19.03 -7.67
CA HIS A 183 -1.98 -19.09 -7.10
C HIS A 183 -1.45 -20.53 -7.04
N LEU A 184 -2.26 -21.49 -6.56
CA LEU A 184 -1.88 -22.91 -6.51
C LEU A 184 -1.66 -23.49 -7.90
N PHE A 185 -2.50 -23.14 -8.88
CA PHE A 185 -2.33 -23.56 -10.27
C PHE A 185 -1.02 -23.03 -10.86
N THR A 186 -0.73 -21.75 -10.66
CA THR A 186 0.53 -21.12 -11.09
C THR A 186 1.73 -21.80 -10.42
N SER A 187 1.66 -22.03 -9.11
CA SER A 187 2.72 -22.70 -8.34
C SER A 187 2.98 -24.14 -8.82
N ARG A 188 1.94 -24.88 -9.20
CA ARG A 188 2.08 -26.21 -9.80
C ARG A 188 2.76 -26.16 -11.17
N GLN A 189 2.35 -25.23 -12.02
CA GLN A 189 2.96 -25.06 -13.35
C GLN A 189 4.43 -24.68 -13.25
N THR A 190 4.77 -23.69 -12.42
CA THR A 190 6.16 -23.27 -12.21
C THR A 190 7.00 -24.41 -11.65
N THR A 191 6.50 -25.15 -10.66
CA THR A 191 7.20 -26.33 -10.12
C THR A 191 7.40 -27.42 -11.18
N SER A 192 6.41 -27.65 -12.04
CA SER A 192 6.51 -28.63 -13.14
C SER A 192 7.56 -28.19 -14.17
N ALA A 193 7.52 -26.93 -14.58
CA ALA A 193 8.49 -26.36 -15.52
C ALA A 193 9.92 -26.42 -14.95
N LEU A 194 10.10 -26.07 -13.67
CA LEU A 194 11.40 -26.16 -13.00
C LEU A 194 11.92 -27.60 -12.94
N ARG A 195 11.05 -28.60 -12.73
CA ARG A 195 11.44 -30.02 -12.79
C ARG A 195 11.79 -30.49 -14.19
N TYR A 196 11.16 -29.94 -15.23
CA TYR A 196 11.45 -30.30 -16.61
C TYR A 196 12.85 -29.84 -17.04
N ILE A 197 13.28 -28.66 -16.58
CA ILE A 197 14.59 -28.08 -16.89
C ILE A 197 15.68 -28.43 -15.85
N GLU A 198 15.36 -29.21 -14.81
CA GLU A 198 16.31 -29.50 -13.74
C GLU A 198 17.49 -30.34 -14.25
N SER A 199 18.71 -30.03 -13.79
CA SER A 199 19.88 -30.86 -14.09
C SER A 199 19.75 -32.24 -13.44
N GLU A 200 20.45 -33.24 -14.01
CA GLU A 200 20.45 -34.60 -13.47
C GLU A 200 20.98 -34.65 -12.02
N GLU A 201 21.94 -33.81 -11.68
CA GLU A 201 22.46 -33.68 -10.31
C GLU A 201 21.38 -33.15 -9.35
N ASN A 202 20.69 -32.07 -9.71
CA ASN A 202 19.60 -31.52 -8.92
C ASN A 202 18.45 -32.52 -8.76
N ARG A 203 18.13 -33.27 -9.83
CA ARG A 203 17.14 -34.35 -9.82
C ARG A 203 17.52 -35.43 -8.80
N ARG A 204 18.76 -35.92 -8.84
CA ARG A 204 19.27 -36.93 -7.89
C ARG A 204 19.22 -36.42 -6.46
N GLN A 205 19.66 -35.18 -6.22
CA GLN A 205 19.64 -34.58 -4.89
C GLN A 205 18.21 -34.46 -4.36
N ARG A 206 17.26 -33.99 -5.18
CA ARG A 206 15.83 -33.88 -4.83
C ARG A 206 15.23 -35.25 -4.51
N LEU A 207 15.51 -36.28 -5.32
CA LEU A 207 15.03 -37.65 -5.09
C LEU A 207 15.63 -38.27 -3.81
N ASN A 208 16.93 -38.04 -3.57
CA ASN A 208 17.59 -38.49 -2.34
C ASN A 208 16.99 -37.80 -1.10
N ASN A 209 16.78 -36.49 -1.15
CA ASN A 209 16.12 -35.73 -0.09
C ASN A 209 14.70 -36.25 0.18
N ASN A 210 13.95 -36.59 -0.86
CA ASN A 210 12.63 -37.22 -0.70
C ASN A 210 12.74 -38.58 -0.01
N LYS A 211 13.71 -39.43 -0.39
CA LYS A 211 13.96 -40.73 0.24
C LYS A 211 14.33 -40.59 1.72
N ILE A 212 15.18 -39.62 2.07
CA ILE A 212 15.53 -39.33 3.47
C ILE A 212 14.28 -38.89 4.25
N ARG A 213 13.46 -38.01 3.68
CA ARG A 213 12.20 -37.55 4.31
C ARG A 213 11.21 -38.69 4.53
N THR A 214 11.05 -39.61 3.58
CA THR A 214 10.16 -40.77 3.73
C THR A 214 10.69 -41.75 4.78
N ASN A 215 12.00 -42.01 4.79
CA ASN A 215 12.60 -42.91 5.78
C ASN A 215 12.49 -42.35 7.21
N ARG A 216 12.62 -41.03 7.39
CA ARG A 216 12.43 -40.38 8.70
C ARG A 216 10.99 -40.45 9.23
N ARG A 217 9.99 -40.58 8.34
CA ARG A 217 8.58 -40.74 8.75
C ARG A 217 8.21 -42.20 9.02
N ASN A 218 9.00 -43.14 8.50
CA ASN A 218 8.77 -44.57 8.60
C ASN A 218 9.84 -45.22 9.49
N ILE A 219 10.18 -44.58 10.62
CA ILE A 219 11.04 -45.21 11.61
C ILE A 219 10.19 -46.22 12.39
N ALA A 220 10.52 -47.50 12.22
CA ALA A 220 9.87 -48.58 12.94
C ALA A 220 10.24 -48.54 14.43
N TRP A 221 9.24 -48.69 15.30
CA TRP A 221 9.44 -48.76 16.74
C TRP A 221 10.09 -50.09 17.13
N ARG A 222 11.42 -50.09 17.35
CA ARG A 222 12.21 -51.32 17.60
C ARG A 222 12.49 -51.59 19.08
N GLU A 223 12.71 -50.55 19.89
CA GLU A 223 13.01 -50.67 21.32
C GLU A 223 11.85 -50.07 22.14
N LYS A 224 10.99 -50.95 22.68
CA LYS A 224 9.81 -50.56 23.48
C LYS A 224 10.13 -50.31 24.95
N TYR A 225 11.35 -50.62 25.39
CA TYR A 225 11.74 -50.52 26.79
C TYR A 225 12.04 -49.05 27.14
N ASN A 226 11.37 -48.49 28.13
CA ASN A 226 11.45 -47.07 28.57
C ASN A 226 10.99 -46.01 27.55
N SER A 227 10.39 -46.38 26.41
CA SER A 227 9.87 -45.41 25.43
C SER A 227 8.70 -44.58 25.95
N ASP A 228 8.00 -45.04 26.99
CA ASP A 228 6.91 -44.30 27.65
C ASP A 228 7.39 -42.98 28.26
N PHE A 229 8.68 -42.87 28.57
CA PHE A 229 9.31 -41.66 29.12
C PHE A 229 10.04 -40.83 28.06
N ASN A 230 10.12 -41.28 26.80
CA ASN A 230 10.82 -40.60 25.72
C ASN A 230 10.04 -40.69 24.41
N TYR A 231 8.99 -39.87 24.29
CA TYR A 231 8.19 -39.77 23.08
C TYR A 231 9.00 -39.17 21.93
N ASP A 232 9.28 -39.97 20.89
CA ASP A 232 9.87 -39.51 19.64
C ASP A 232 8.80 -39.38 18.55
N ALA A 233 8.51 -38.15 18.12
CA ALA A 233 7.52 -37.85 17.08
C ALA A 233 7.88 -38.40 15.67
N GLN A 234 9.08 -38.94 15.49
CA GLN A 234 9.54 -39.53 14.22
C GLN A 234 9.22 -41.02 14.10
N ILE A 235 8.83 -41.67 15.21
CA ILE A 235 8.45 -43.08 15.23
C ILE A 235 6.97 -43.21 14.87
N ASN A 236 6.65 -44.18 14.00
CA ASN A 236 5.25 -44.50 13.73
C ASN A 236 4.69 -45.43 14.82
N TYR A 237 3.85 -44.89 15.71
CA TYR A 237 3.19 -45.65 16.79
C TYR A 237 1.86 -46.30 16.36
N SER A 238 1.38 -46.10 15.11
CA SER A 238 0.08 -46.62 14.66
C SER A 238 -0.06 -48.14 14.83
N ASP A 239 1.01 -48.86 14.51
CA ASP A 239 1.05 -50.32 14.48
C ASP A 239 1.18 -50.94 15.87
N ALA A 240 1.35 -50.11 16.90
CA ALA A 240 1.54 -50.48 18.29
C ALA A 240 0.43 -49.96 19.23
N SER A 241 -0.65 -49.43 18.67
CA SER A 241 -1.81 -48.92 19.40
C SER A 241 -2.59 -50.00 20.17
N ASP A 242 -2.24 -51.28 20.00
CA ASP A 242 -2.85 -52.40 20.70
C ASP A 242 -2.22 -52.58 22.10
N ILE A 243 -2.44 -51.59 22.97
CA ILE A 243 -2.01 -51.61 24.38
C ILE A 243 -2.89 -52.60 25.20
N GLY A 244 -3.87 -53.23 24.55
CA GLY A 244 -4.83 -54.14 25.19
C GLY A 244 -5.80 -53.39 26.10
N HIS A 245 -6.85 -54.09 26.54
CA HIS A 245 -7.85 -53.52 27.43
C HIS A 245 -7.40 -53.59 28.91
N MET A 246 -7.73 -52.56 29.70
CA MET A 246 -7.48 -52.52 31.14
C MET A 246 -8.46 -53.45 31.88
N ASN A 247 -8.09 -54.73 31.97
CA ASN A 247 -9.01 -55.78 32.43
C ASN A 247 -8.60 -56.37 33.78
N VAL A 248 -7.41 -56.02 34.28
CA VAL A 248 -6.86 -56.62 35.48
C VAL A 248 -7.21 -55.73 36.65
N TRP A 249 -7.90 -56.29 37.63
CA TRP A 249 -8.27 -55.59 38.86
C TRP A 249 -7.05 -55.51 39.80
N CYS A 250 -6.71 -54.32 40.28
CA CYS A 250 -5.72 -54.15 41.34
C CYS A 250 -6.33 -54.39 42.72
N ASN A 251 -5.89 -55.43 43.42
CA ASN A 251 -6.43 -55.80 44.74
C ASN A 251 -6.20 -54.74 45.84
N TYR A 252 -5.28 -53.79 45.63
CA TYR A 252 -4.94 -52.78 46.64
C TYR A 252 -5.77 -51.49 46.49
N CYS A 253 -5.86 -50.94 45.27
CA CYS A 253 -6.52 -49.66 45.02
C CYS A 253 -7.84 -49.78 44.23
N LYS A 254 -8.24 -50.99 43.84
CA LYS A 254 -9.44 -51.29 43.03
C LYS A 254 -9.48 -50.63 41.64
N ALA A 255 -8.37 -50.06 41.17
CA ALA A 255 -8.25 -49.57 39.80
C ALA A 255 -8.05 -50.73 38.81
N LEU A 256 -8.52 -50.54 37.58
CA LEU A 256 -8.19 -51.41 36.45
C LEU A 256 -6.75 -51.10 35.99
N ARG A 257 -6.04 -52.12 35.54
CA ARG A 257 -4.68 -52.02 34.99
C ARG A 257 -4.51 -52.91 33.77
N TRP A 258 -3.45 -52.67 33.01
CA TRP A 258 -3.08 -53.54 31.88
C TRP A 258 -2.46 -54.86 32.37
N LYS A 259 -2.62 -55.93 31.58
CA LYS A 259 -2.23 -57.30 31.96
C LYS A 259 -0.72 -57.45 32.18
N ASP A 260 0.07 -56.66 31.47
CA ASP A 260 1.55 -56.74 31.47
C ASP A 260 2.21 -55.53 32.16
N GLU A 261 1.45 -54.72 32.90
CA GLU A 261 1.99 -53.57 33.62
C GLU A 261 2.85 -54.04 34.81
N SER A 262 4.08 -53.51 34.91
CA SER A 262 5.03 -53.90 35.96
C SER A 262 4.47 -53.61 37.35
N LYS A 263 4.59 -54.56 38.28
CA LYS A 263 4.05 -54.46 39.65
C LYS A 263 4.57 -53.26 40.45
N ASN A 264 5.64 -52.62 39.97
CA ASN A 264 6.37 -51.58 40.68
C ASN A 264 5.88 -50.15 40.39
N LEU A 265 5.02 -49.95 39.38
CA LEU A 265 4.47 -48.62 39.06
C LEU A 265 3.47 -48.10 40.12
N PHE A 266 2.83 -49.01 40.87
CA PHE A 266 1.82 -48.67 41.89
C PHE A 266 2.22 -48.99 43.33
N SER A 267 3.39 -49.59 43.58
CA SER A 267 3.90 -49.76 44.94
C SER A 267 4.64 -48.48 45.35
N GLY A 268 3.93 -47.58 46.04
CA GLY A 268 4.47 -46.31 46.55
C GLY A 268 5.63 -46.48 47.53
N LYS A 269 6.83 -46.74 47.01
CA LYS A 269 8.11 -46.45 47.65
C LYS A 269 8.84 -45.40 46.83
N MET A 270 8.29 -44.19 46.85
CA MET A 270 9.00 -42.97 46.50
C MET A 270 9.40 -42.28 47.81
N LEU A 271 10.33 -42.85 48.55
CA LEU A 271 11.05 -42.20 49.66
C LEU A 271 12.46 -42.80 49.69
N ASP A 272 13.44 -41.92 49.90
CA ASP A 272 14.89 -42.15 50.06
C ASP A 272 15.77 -41.93 48.83
N LEU A 273 15.70 -40.73 48.23
CA LEU A 273 16.80 -40.18 47.42
C LEU A 273 17.16 -38.71 47.75
N PHE A 274 16.78 -38.22 48.93
CA PHE A 274 17.24 -36.91 49.43
C PHE A 274 17.57 -36.99 50.92
N SER A 275 18.71 -37.56 51.26
CA SER A 275 19.51 -37.11 52.41
C SER A 275 20.86 -37.85 52.43
N SER A 276 21.92 -37.22 51.91
CA SER A 276 23.33 -37.47 52.29
C SER A 276 24.24 -36.57 51.45
N HIS A 277 24.31 -35.29 51.78
CA HIS A 277 25.51 -34.48 51.53
C HIS A 277 25.57 -33.32 52.53
N GLU A 278 25.95 -33.64 53.76
CA GLU A 278 26.65 -32.73 54.67
C GLU A 278 27.69 -33.55 55.42
N GLN A 279 28.95 -33.43 54.98
CA GLN A 279 30.16 -33.31 55.78
C GLN A 279 31.33 -32.98 54.85
#